data_AF-A0A838SWZ3-F1
#
_entry.id   AF-A0A838SWZ3-F1
#
_cell.length_a   1.000
_cell.length_b   1.000
_cell.length_c   1.000
_cell.angle_alpha   90.00
_cell.angle_beta   90.00
_cell.angle_gamma   90.00
#
_symmetry.space_group_name_H-M   'P 1'
#
loop_
_entity.id
_entity.type
_entity.pdbx_description
1 polymer ?
#
loop_
_entity_poly.entity_id
_entity_poly.type
_entity_poly.pdbx_seq_one_letter_code
_entity_poly.pdbx_strand_id
1 'polypeptide(L)'
;MIQVLIDADNLSAPQLRALVAALPAGGMRIVVAGSPRALASVAWPPRATVIAVEGWQQADLRLAAAYRLTDEPLVLGSGDGDFSLLAVNHPGPVLVISDRPASRLRGAGTVTDPVTDGTAVLRRWLDEVAG
;
A
#
# COMPACT_ATOMS: atom_id res chain seq x y z
N MET A 1 -10.62 -7.58 8.43
CA MET A 1 -9.32 -7.97 7.81
C MET A 1 -8.97 -6.88 6.81
N ILE A 2 -7.73 -6.37 6.79
CA ILE A 2 -7.31 -5.27 5.90
C ILE A 2 -6.39 -5.82 4.81
N GLN A 3 -6.60 -5.39 3.58
CA GLN A 3 -5.75 -5.74 2.44
C GLN A 3 -4.69 -4.66 2.25
N VAL A 4 -3.42 -5.04 2.14
CA VAL A 4 -2.30 -4.11 1.98
C VAL A 4 -1.51 -4.51 0.75
N LEU A 5 -1.54 -3.67 -0.29
CA LEU A 5 -0.84 -3.86 -1.54
C LEU A 5 0.22 -2.76 -1.67
N ILE A 6 1.49 -3.12 -1.80
CA ILE A 6 2.59 -2.15 -1.83
C ILE A 6 3.43 -2.38 -3.07
N ASP A 7 3.51 -1.36 -3.91
CA ASP A 7 4.54 -1.25 -4.93
C ASP A 7 5.77 -0.58 -4.29
N ALA A 8 6.79 -1.39 -4.03
CA ALA A 8 8.00 -0.92 -3.36
C ALA A 8 8.82 0.04 -4.23
N ASP A 9 8.72 -0.04 -5.57
CA ASP A 9 9.46 0.86 -6.46
C ASP A 9 8.79 2.24 -6.55
N ASN A 10 7.51 2.34 -6.21
CA ASN A 10 6.75 3.59 -6.23
C ASN A 10 6.89 4.43 -4.95
N LEU A 11 7.51 3.87 -3.91
CA LEU A 11 7.72 4.54 -2.63
C LEU A 11 9.21 4.74 -2.36
N SER A 12 9.55 5.89 -1.78
CA SER A 12 10.89 6.12 -1.27
C SER A 12 11.19 5.22 -0.06
N ALA A 13 12.47 4.91 0.18
CA ALA A 13 12.87 4.12 1.34
C ALA A 13 12.39 4.71 2.70
N PRO A 14 12.39 6.04 2.93
CA PRO A 14 11.75 6.62 4.11
C PRO A 14 10.25 6.33 4.21
N GLN A 15 9.50 6.41 3.10
CA GLN A 15 8.07 6.08 3.08
C GLN A 15 7.83 4.61 3.41
N LEU A 16 8.61 3.70 2.81
CA LEU A 16 8.54 2.27 3.11
C LEU A 16 8.80 1.99 4.60
N ARG A 17 9.82 2.62 5.19
CA ARG A 17 10.12 2.48 6.62
C ARG A 17 8.98 2.98 7.50
N ALA A 18 8.44 4.16 7.18
CA ALA A 18 7.37 4.77 7.94
C ALA A 18 6.07 3.95 7.85
N LEU A 19 5.73 3.45 6.65
CA LEU A 19 4.61 2.54 6.42
C LEU A 19 4.76 1.27 7.25
N VAL A 20 5.88 0.55 7.13
CA VAL A 20 6.12 -0.70 7.88
C VAL A 20 6.05 -0.48 9.39
N ALA A 21 6.62 0.62 9.90
CA ALA A 21 6.58 0.96 11.32
C ALA A 21 5.18 1.32 11.86
N ALA A 22 4.22 1.58 10.97
CA ALA A 22 2.84 1.89 11.34
C ALA A 22 1.91 0.66 11.25
N LEU A 23 2.32 -0.43 10.60
CA LEU A 23 1.46 -1.62 10.45
C LEU A 23 1.27 -2.33 11.81
N PRO A 24 0.03 -2.57 12.27
CA PRO A 24 -0.29 -3.32 13.49
C PRO A 24 0.12 -4.79 13.38
N ALA A 25 0.29 -5.49 14.50
CA ALA A 25 0.81 -6.87 14.52
C ALA A 25 -0.13 -7.94 13.92
N GLY A 26 -1.44 -7.67 13.84
CA GLY A 26 -2.47 -8.60 13.34
C GLY A 26 -3.37 -7.98 12.25
N GLY A 27 -4.38 -8.72 11.81
CA GLY A 27 -5.51 -8.15 11.06
C GLY A 27 -5.21 -7.69 9.62
N MET A 28 -4.06 -8.05 9.04
CA MET A 28 -3.65 -7.60 7.70
C MET A 28 -3.19 -8.74 6.78
N ARG A 29 -3.57 -8.65 5.50
CA ARG A 29 -3.04 -9.43 4.38
C ARG A 29 -2.12 -8.54 3.56
N ILE A 30 -0.81 -8.68 3.74
CA ILE A 30 0.20 -7.80 3.15
C ILE A 30 0.85 -8.50 1.95
N VAL A 31 0.77 -7.86 0.78
CA VAL A 31 1.50 -8.26 -0.42
C VAL A 31 2.32 -7.07 -0.92
N VAL A 32 3.59 -7.33 -1.18
CA VAL A 32 4.55 -6.34 -1.64
C VAL A 32 5.20 -6.85 -2.90
N ALA A 33 5.28 -6.03 -3.94
CA ALA A 33 6.04 -6.32 -5.14
C ALA A 33 6.99 -5.17 -5.46
N GLY A 34 8.12 -5.49 -6.09
CA GLY A 34 9.07 -4.49 -6.58
C GLY A 34 10.46 -5.06 -6.82
N SER A 35 11.40 -4.19 -7.17
CA SER A 35 12.78 -4.54 -7.43
C SER A 35 13.48 -5.06 -6.17
N PRO A 36 14.46 -5.98 -6.30
CA PRO A 36 15.25 -6.45 -5.16
C PRO A 36 15.87 -5.32 -4.33
N ARG A 37 16.26 -4.23 -5.00
CA ARG A 37 16.82 -3.03 -4.35
C ARG A 37 15.79 -2.33 -3.45
N ALA A 38 14.58 -2.10 -3.95
CA ALA A 38 13.52 -1.44 -3.18
C ALA A 38 13.08 -2.31 -2.00
N LEU A 39 12.89 -3.61 -2.26
CA LEU A 39 12.49 -4.59 -1.24
C LEU A 39 13.53 -4.72 -0.11
N ALA A 40 14.83 -4.62 -0.42
CA ALA A 40 15.89 -4.68 0.58
C ALA A 40 16.00 -3.42 1.46
N SER A 41 15.24 -2.35 1.17
CA SER A 41 15.36 -1.07 1.89
C SER A 41 14.75 -1.09 3.30
N VAL A 42 13.94 -2.11 3.63
CA VAL A 42 13.25 -2.28 4.90
C VAL A 42 13.17 -3.75 5.31
N ALA A 43 13.03 -4.00 6.61
CA ALA A 43 12.68 -5.31 7.13
C ALA A 43 11.16 -5.48 7.08
N TRP A 44 10.66 -6.27 6.13
CA TRP A 44 9.23 -6.57 6.01
C TRP A 44 8.75 -7.44 7.18
N PRO A 45 7.50 -7.24 7.66
CA PRO A 45 6.96 -8.09 8.72
C PRO A 45 6.86 -9.55 8.23
N PRO A 46 7.11 -10.57 9.08
CA PRO A 46 7.19 -11.98 8.66
C PRO A 46 5.96 -12.53 7.90
N ARG A 47 4.80 -11.92 8.11
CA ARG A 47 3.53 -12.27 7.44
C ARG A 47 3.35 -11.64 6.05
N ALA A 48 4.26 -10.77 5.62
CA ALA A 48 4.19 -10.15 4.30
C ALA A 48 4.58 -11.17 3.23
N THR A 49 3.79 -11.23 2.17
CA THR A 49 4.19 -11.91 0.93
C THR A 49 5.02 -10.93 0.11
N VAL A 50 6.34 -11.14 0.08
CA VAL A 50 7.29 -10.29 -0.63
C VAL A 50 7.65 -10.92 -1.97
N ILE A 51 7.38 -10.22 -3.06
CA ILE A 51 7.53 -10.71 -4.44
C ILE A 51 8.57 -9.86 -5.16
N ALA A 52 9.78 -10.39 -5.31
CA ALA A 52 10.80 -9.75 -6.14
C ALA A 52 10.46 -9.89 -7.62
N VAL A 53 10.49 -8.77 -8.34
CA VAL A 53 10.26 -8.72 -9.79
C VAL A 53 11.29 -7.81 -10.46
N GLU A 54 11.55 -8.06 -11.74
CA GLU A 54 12.33 -7.17 -12.59
C GLU A 54 11.38 -6.43 -13.55
N GLY A 55 11.41 -5.09 -13.50
CA GLY A 55 10.54 -4.22 -14.29
C GLY A 55 9.24 -3.84 -13.58
N TRP A 56 8.89 -2.55 -13.65
CA TRP A 56 7.75 -1.95 -12.94
C TRP A 56 6.41 -2.61 -13.30
N GLN A 57 6.17 -2.89 -14.59
CA GLN A 57 4.93 -3.56 -15.05
C GLN A 57 4.68 -4.93 -14.40
N GLN A 58 5.74 -5.65 -14.03
CA GLN A 58 5.59 -6.95 -13.37
C GLN A 58 5.11 -6.76 -11.92
N ALA A 59 5.49 -5.69 -11.24
CA ALA A 59 5.02 -5.40 -9.88
C ALA A 59 3.50 -5.16 -9.92
N ASP A 60 3.02 -4.36 -10.87
CA ASP A 60 1.61 -4.05 -11.05
C ASP A 60 0.77 -5.31 -11.27
N LEU A 61 1.22 -6.19 -12.17
CA LEU A 61 0.52 -7.45 -12.44
C LEU A 61 0.45 -8.35 -11.20
N ARG A 62 1.51 -8.40 -10.39
CA ARG A 62 1.53 -9.21 -9.16
C ARG A 62 0.60 -8.63 -8.09
N LEU A 63 0.59 -7.32 -7.93
CA LEU A 63 -0.29 -6.63 -6.97
C LEU A 63 -1.76 -6.72 -7.40
N ALA A 64 -2.05 -6.54 -8.69
CA ALA A 64 -3.38 -6.71 -9.25
C ALA A 64 -3.88 -8.17 -9.09
N ALA A 65 -3.02 -9.17 -9.29
CA ALA A 65 -3.38 -10.58 -9.06
C ALA A 65 -3.59 -10.90 -7.57
N ALA A 66 -2.92 -10.17 -6.67
CA ALA A 66 -3.09 -10.32 -5.23
C ALA A 66 -4.32 -9.60 -4.69
N TYR A 67 -4.84 -8.58 -5.38
CA TYR A 67 -6.05 -7.87 -5.01
C TYR A 67 -7.25 -8.81 -4.93
N ARG A 68 -8.13 -8.56 -3.96
CA ARG A 68 -9.42 -9.26 -3.85
C ARG A 68 -10.53 -8.22 -3.81
N LEU A 69 -11.53 -8.40 -4.67
CA LEU A 69 -12.72 -7.55 -4.66
C LEU A 69 -13.61 -7.96 -3.48
N THR A 70 -13.47 -7.23 -2.37
CA THR A 70 -14.22 -7.39 -1.12
C THR A 70 -14.50 -6.01 -0.53
N ASP A 71 -15.38 -5.93 0.46
CA ASP A 71 -15.68 -4.72 1.25
C ASP A 71 -14.65 -4.44 2.37
N GLU A 72 -13.74 -5.38 2.63
CA GLU A 72 -12.58 -5.19 3.50
C GLU A 72 -11.74 -3.96 3.12
N PRO A 73 -11.26 -3.14 4.08
CA PRO A 73 -10.45 -1.97 3.76
C PRO A 73 -9.18 -2.29 2.96
N LEU A 74 -8.82 -1.37 2.05
CA LEU A 74 -7.65 -1.45 1.20
C LEU A 74 -6.63 -0.36 1.53
N VAL A 75 -5.39 -0.75 1.77
CA VAL A 75 -4.22 0.13 1.79
C VAL A 75 -3.41 -0.12 0.52
N LEU A 76 -3.24 0.93 -0.29
CA LEU A 76 -2.45 0.92 -1.51
C LEU A 76 -1.20 1.79 -1.32
N GLY A 77 -0.03 1.17 -1.22
CA GLY A 77 1.26 1.83 -1.23
C GLY A 77 1.77 2.05 -2.65
N SER A 78 1.18 2.99 -3.37
CA SER A 78 1.59 3.41 -4.70
C SER A 78 0.93 4.76 -5.06
N GLY A 79 1.62 5.57 -5.86
CA GLY A 79 1.07 6.74 -6.53
C GLY A 79 0.67 6.49 -7.99
N ASP A 80 0.88 5.28 -8.51
CA ASP A 80 0.70 4.94 -9.93
C ASP A 80 -0.76 4.97 -10.39
N GLY A 81 -1.01 5.64 -11.51
CA GLY A 81 -2.32 5.74 -12.14
C GLY A 81 -2.91 4.39 -12.56
N ASP A 82 -2.11 3.37 -12.79
CA ASP A 82 -2.58 2.04 -13.23
C ASP A 82 -3.44 1.35 -12.15
N PHE A 83 -3.24 1.68 -10.87
CA PHE A 83 -4.09 1.21 -9.78
C PHE A 83 -5.40 2.00 -9.62
N SER A 84 -5.62 3.08 -10.39
CA SER A 84 -6.78 3.96 -10.23
C SER A 84 -8.11 3.22 -10.37
N LEU A 85 -8.22 2.33 -11.37
CA LEU A 85 -9.47 1.59 -11.58
C LEU A 85 -9.76 0.62 -10.44
N LEU A 86 -8.72 0.02 -9.87
CA LEU A 86 -8.84 -0.86 -8.71
C LEU A 86 -9.31 -0.07 -7.48
N ALA A 87 -8.66 1.06 -7.19
CA ALA A 87 -9.00 1.91 -6.05
C ALA A 87 -10.42 2.49 -6.16
N VAL A 88 -10.80 3.03 -7.32
CA VAL A 88 -12.11 3.64 -7.55
C VAL A 88 -13.26 2.64 -7.42
N ASN A 89 -13.05 1.39 -7.85
CA ASN A 89 -14.11 0.36 -7.83
C ASN A 89 -14.08 -0.51 -6.57
N HIS A 90 -13.17 -0.25 -5.64
CA HIS A 90 -13.12 -1.02 -4.40
C HIS A 90 -14.29 -0.61 -3.49
N PRO A 91 -15.10 -1.56 -2.99
CA PRO A 91 -16.32 -1.23 -2.25
C PRO A 91 -16.04 -0.83 -0.79
N GLY A 92 -14.86 -1.15 -0.25
CA GLY A 92 -14.43 -0.77 1.09
C GLY A 92 -13.69 0.57 1.15
N PRO A 93 -13.31 1.04 2.36
CA PRO A 93 -12.46 2.21 2.53
C PRO A 93 -11.10 2.02 1.87
N VAL A 94 -10.62 3.03 1.14
CA VAL A 94 -9.31 3.02 0.49
C VAL A 94 -8.38 4.05 1.14
N LEU A 95 -7.17 3.63 1.48
CA LEU A 95 -6.05 4.49 1.84
C LEU A 95 -4.95 4.38 0.79
N VAL A 96 -4.53 5.51 0.24
CA VAL A 96 -3.40 5.61 -0.69
C VAL A 96 -2.21 6.22 0.05
N ILE A 97 -1.08 5.51 0.05
CA ILE A 97 0.20 6.01 0.58
C ILE A 97 1.03 6.55 -0.58
N SER A 98 1.14 7.87 -0.69
CA SER A 98 1.93 8.53 -1.74
C SER A 98 2.07 10.03 -1.44
N ASP A 99 3.23 10.62 -1.76
CA ASP A 99 3.42 12.08 -1.77
C ASP A 99 2.88 12.72 -3.06
N ARG A 100 2.71 11.94 -4.12
CA ARG A 100 2.30 12.41 -5.46
C ARG A 100 1.39 11.39 -6.16
N PRO A 101 0.21 11.06 -5.60
CA PRO A 101 -0.69 10.13 -6.27
C PRO A 101 -1.23 10.74 -7.57
N ALA A 102 -1.43 9.88 -8.56
CA ALA A 102 -2.21 10.21 -9.76
C ALA A 102 -3.57 10.83 -9.37
N SER A 103 -4.08 11.74 -10.22
CA SER A 103 -5.29 12.51 -9.92
C SER A 103 -6.52 11.64 -9.59
N ARG A 104 -6.69 10.52 -10.30
CA ARG A 104 -7.77 9.56 -10.03
C ARG A 104 -7.59 8.83 -8.70
N LEU A 105 -6.36 8.42 -8.35
CA LEU A 105 -6.09 7.83 -7.04
C LEU A 105 -6.39 8.80 -5.90
N ARG A 106 -6.07 10.08 -6.08
CA ARG A 106 -6.38 11.12 -5.08
C ARG A 106 -7.89 11.24 -4.80
N GLY A 107 -8.73 10.97 -5.79
CA GLY A 107 -10.18 10.99 -5.63
C GLY A 107 -10.79 9.65 -5.18
N ALA A 108 -10.01 8.58 -5.11
CA ALA A 108 -10.49 7.23 -4.83
C ALA A 108 -10.60 6.91 -3.33
N GLY A 109 -9.96 7.70 -2.45
CA GLY A 109 -9.97 7.45 -1.02
C GLY A 109 -9.15 8.48 -0.23
N THR A 110 -8.80 8.12 1.00
CA THR A 110 -7.90 8.92 1.83
C THR A 110 -6.48 8.83 1.28
N VAL A 111 -5.76 9.95 1.22
CA VAL A 111 -4.35 9.99 0.84
C VAL A 111 -3.52 10.43 2.02
N THR A 112 -2.39 9.78 2.26
CA THR A 112 -1.39 10.25 3.23
C THR A 112 0.03 9.94 2.75
N ASP A 113 0.97 10.78 3.12
CA ASP A 113 2.39 10.48 3.08
C ASP A 113 2.93 10.37 4.52
N PRO A 114 3.27 9.17 5.03
CA PRO A 114 3.65 8.99 6.43
C PRO A 114 4.97 9.68 6.79
N VAL A 115 5.75 10.14 5.79
CA VAL A 115 6.93 10.98 6.01
C VAL A 115 6.54 12.42 6.32
N THR A 116 5.57 12.97 5.59
CA THR A 116 5.12 14.37 5.74
C THR A 116 4.05 14.53 6.81
N ASP A 117 3.06 13.64 6.83
CA ASP A 117 1.89 13.69 7.72
C ASP A 117 2.15 13.00 9.08
N GLY A 118 3.20 12.17 9.12
CA GLY A 118 3.56 11.37 10.29
C GLY A 118 2.78 10.05 10.39
N THR A 119 3.43 9.05 11.02
CA THR A 119 2.88 7.68 11.14
C THR A 119 1.62 7.59 12.01
N ALA A 120 1.34 8.61 12.85
CA ALA A 120 0.14 8.65 13.68
C ALA A 120 -1.14 8.76 12.84
N VAL A 121 -1.11 9.49 11.72
CA VAL A 121 -2.25 9.63 10.81
C VAL A 121 -2.60 8.29 10.18
N LEU A 122 -1.58 7.57 9.69
CA LEU A 122 -1.73 6.21 9.17
C LEU A 122 -2.28 5.25 10.22
N ARG A 123 -1.73 5.23 11.43
CA ARG A 123 -2.22 4.36 12.52
C ARG A 123 -3.67 4.65 12.87
N ARG A 124 -4.03 5.92 12.99
CA ARG A 124 -5.40 6.34 13.28
C ARG A 124 -6.38 5.82 12.24
N TRP A 125 -6.06 5.96 10.95
CA TRP A 125 -6.91 5.42 9.88
C TRP A 125 -7.06 3.90 9.99
N LEU A 126 -5.95 3.18 10.25
CA LEU A 126 -5.96 1.72 10.41
C LEU A 126 -6.82 1.28 11.60
N ASP A 127 -6.76 2.01 12.72
CA ASP A 127 -7.56 1.74 13.91
C ASP A 127 -9.06 2.02 13.67
N GLU A 128 -9.39 3.11 12.95
CA GLU A 128 -10.76 3.49 12.61
C GLU A 128 -11.46 2.45 11.71
N VAL A 129 -10.73 1.81 10.78
CA VAL A 129 -11.30 0.79 9.87
C VAL A 129 -11.16 -0.65 10.38
N ALA A 130 -10.42 -0.86 11.47
CA ALA A 130 -10.26 -2.18 12.09
C ALA A 130 -11.29 -2.46 13.20
N GLY A 131 -11.95 -1.42 13.73
CA GLY A 131 -13.06 -1.51 14.69
C GLY A 131 -14.35 -1.97 14.05
#